data_AF-A0A2E2W4G8-F1
#
_entry.id   AF-A0A2E2W4G8-F1
#
_cell.length_a   1.000
_cell.length_b   1.000
_cell.length_c   1.000
_cell.angle_alpha   90.00
_cell.angle_beta   90.00
_cell.angle_gamma   90.00
#
_symmetry.space_group_name_H-M   'P 1'
#
loop_
_entity.id
_entity.type
_entity.pdbx_description
1 polymer ?
#
loop_
_entity_poly.entity_id
_entity_poly.type
_entity_poly.pdbx_seq_one_letter_code
_entity_poly.pdbx_strand_id
1 'polypeptide(L)'
;MELKVVLRMELSEFLKRASKRERAELAEVCNNSVSYLYQLAGKHRFASALLAIKIEIVSGRIAKKSDGRLDLVPRESLVRYPEIFMDINKIISEVF
;
A
#
# COMPACT_ATOMS: atom_id res chain seq x y z
N MET A 1 -6.11 25.19 4.82
CA MET A 1 -5.54 23.82 4.89
C MET A 1 -6.10 23.05 3.71
N GLU A 2 -5.35 22.93 2.63
CA GLU A 2 -5.73 22.04 1.54
C GLU A 2 -5.72 20.61 2.09
N LEU A 3 -6.90 19.99 2.15
CA LEU A 3 -7.01 18.55 2.18
C LEU A 3 -6.31 18.07 0.90
N LYS A 4 -5.02 17.72 0.99
CA LYS A 4 -4.38 16.87 -0.01
C LYS A 4 -5.28 15.64 -0.10
N VAL A 5 -6.11 15.59 -1.13
CA VAL A 5 -6.74 14.36 -1.59
C VAL A 5 -5.55 13.45 -1.84
N VAL A 6 -5.23 12.61 -0.86
CA VAL A 6 -4.24 11.56 -1.02
C VAL A 6 -4.79 10.73 -2.17
N LEU A 7 -4.20 10.88 -3.36
CA LEU A 7 -4.65 10.15 -4.53
C LEU A 7 -4.34 8.67 -4.23
N ARG A 8 -5.40 7.91 -3.99
CA ARG A 8 -5.25 6.50 -3.58
C ARG A 8 -4.99 5.67 -4.82
N MET A 9 -3.90 4.91 -4.84
CA MET A 9 -3.55 4.02 -5.95
C MET A 9 -3.82 2.55 -5.59
N GLU A 10 -4.51 1.83 -6.47
CA GLU A 10 -4.65 0.38 -6.33
C GLU A 10 -3.31 -0.32 -6.58
N LEU A 11 -3.05 -1.43 -5.86
CA LEU A 11 -1.79 -2.18 -6.02
C LEU A 11 -1.57 -2.66 -7.46
N SER A 12 -2.64 -3.04 -8.16
CA SER A 12 -2.58 -3.46 -9.55
C SER A 12 -2.07 -2.35 -10.47
N GLU A 13 -2.48 -1.10 -10.23
CA GLU A 13 -2.05 0.06 -11.00
C GLU A 13 -0.62 0.46 -10.64
N PHE A 14 -0.29 0.41 -9.34
CA PHE A 14 1.08 0.61 -8.87
C PHE A 14 2.05 -0.33 -9.59
N LEU A 15 1.74 -1.63 -9.63
CA LEU A 15 2.61 -2.64 -10.24
C LEU A 15 2.77 -2.46 -11.76
N LYS A 16 1.73 -1.98 -12.46
CA LYS A 16 1.78 -1.68 -13.89
C LYS A 16 2.70 -0.49 -14.19
N ARG A 17 2.61 0.57 -13.38
CA ARG A 17 3.39 1.81 -13.57
C ARG A 17 4.80 1.73 -12.99
N ALA A 18 5.02 0.88 -11.99
CA ALA A 18 6.31 0.73 -11.34
C ALA A 18 7.37 0.16 -12.30
N SER A 19 8.60 0.62 -12.14
CA SER A 19 9.76 0.02 -12.76
C SER A 19 10.08 -1.34 -12.12
N LYS A 20 10.95 -2.13 -12.76
CA LYS A 20 11.42 -3.41 -12.21
C LYS A 20 12.05 -3.25 -10.82
N ARG A 21 12.82 -2.17 -10.62
CA ARG A 21 13.50 -1.88 -9.34
C ARG A 21 12.50 -1.51 -8.24
N GLU A 22 11.51 -0.68 -8.54
CA GLU A 22 10.47 -0.30 -7.58
C GLU A 22 9.59 -1.49 -7.17
N ARG A 23 9.27 -2.39 -8.12
CA ARG A 23 8.58 -3.65 -7.79
C ARG A 23 9.41 -4.54 -6.87
N ALA A 24 10.71 -4.64 -7.11
CA ALA A 24 11.61 -5.40 -6.25
C ALA A 24 11.70 -4.79 -4.84
N GLU A 25 11.87 -3.47 -4.74
CA GLU A 25 11.89 -2.74 -3.47
C GLU A 25 10.60 -2.96 -2.67
N LEU A 26 9.43 -2.91 -3.32
CA LEU A 26 8.16 -3.19 -2.64
C LEU A 26 8.03 -4.66 -2.19
N ALA A 27 8.58 -5.60 -2.97
CA ALA A 27 8.51 -7.03 -2.65
C ALA A 27 9.38 -7.41 -1.43
N GLU A 28 10.52 -6.74 -1.22
CA GLU A 28 11.38 -6.94 -0.04
C GLU A 28 10.59 -6.76 1.27
N VAL A 29 9.66 -5.82 1.29
CA VAL A 29 8.77 -5.54 2.44
C VAL A 29 7.88 -6.72 2.80
N CYS A 30 7.51 -7.49 1.78
CA CYS A 30 6.66 -8.66 1.95
C CYS A 30 7.44 -9.85 2.48
N ASN A 31 8.77 -9.77 2.58
CA ASN A 31 9.67 -10.92 2.68
C ASN A 31 9.29 -11.99 1.65
N ASN A 32 8.86 -11.54 0.47
CA ASN A 32 8.19 -12.36 -0.53
C ASN A 32 8.62 -11.96 -1.94
N SER A 33 8.13 -12.70 -2.93
CA SER A 33 8.39 -12.45 -4.34
C SER A 33 7.49 -11.37 -4.93
N VAL A 34 7.92 -10.77 -6.04
CA VAL A 34 7.07 -9.89 -6.88
C VAL A 34 5.79 -10.62 -7.32
N SER A 35 5.84 -11.93 -7.53
CA SER A 35 4.67 -12.75 -7.87
C SER A 35 3.59 -12.70 -6.78
N TYR A 36 3.99 -12.62 -5.50
CA TYR A 36 3.03 -12.49 -4.41
C TYR A 36 2.32 -11.13 -4.41
N LEU A 37 3.02 -10.04 -4.79
CA LEU A 37 2.37 -8.74 -5.00
C LEU A 37 1.29 -8.81 -6.08
N TYR A 38 1.54 -9.55 -7.18
CA TYR A 38 0.52 -9.77 -8.21
C TYR A 38 -0.65 -10.64 -7.72
N GLN A 39 -0.42 -11.60 -6.82
CA GLN A 39 -1.50 -12.37 -6.19
C GLN A 39 -2.38 -11.49 -5.30
N LEU A 40 -1.79 -10.55 -4.55
CA LEU A 40 -2.53 -9.55 -3.78
C LEU A 40 -3.30 -8.61 -4.71
N ALA A 41 -2.65 -8.09 -5.75
CA ALA A 41 -3.26 -7.20 -6.73
C ALA A 41 -4.44 -7.85 -7.48
N GLY A 42 -4.35 -9.14 -7.77
CA GLY A 42 -5.42 -9.94 -8.37
C GLY A 42 -6.49 -10.44 -7.39
N LYS A 43 -6.40 -10.09 -6.10
CA LYS A 43 -7.29 -10.57 -5.02
C LYS A 43 -7.35 -12.10 -4.90
N HIS A 44 -6.34 -12.81 -5.39
CA HIS A 44 -6.18 -14.25 -5.14
C HIS A 44 -5.75 -14.53 -3.70
N ARG A 45 -5.15 -13.52 -3.06
CA ARG A 45 -4.77 -13.52 -1.64
C ARG A 45 -5.07 -12.16 -1.04
N PHE A 46 -5.19 -12.14 0.28
CA PHE A 46 -5.26 -10.93 1.08
C PHE A 46 -4.04 -10.84 1.97
N ALA A 47 -3.53 -9.63 2.18
CA ALA A 47 -2.45 -9.36 3.10
C ALA A 47 -2.94 -9.46 4.56
N SER A 48 -2.01 -9.75 5.48
CA SER A 48 -2.27 -9.48 6.90
C SER A 48 -2.29 -7.96 7.15
N ALA A 49 -2.91 -7.52 8.24
CA ALA A 49 -2.97 -6.10 8.60
C ALA A 49 -1.58 -5.45 8.66
N LEU A 50 -0.63 -6.14 9.31
CA LEU A 50 0.75 -5.68 9.42
C LEU A 50 1.42 -5.58 8.04
N LEU A 51 1.22 -6.57 7.17
CA LEU A 51 1.80 -6.53 5.83
C LEU A 51 1.21 -5.38 5.00
N ALA A 52 -0.10 -5.16 5.08
CA ALA A 52 -0.78 -4.08 4.39
C ALA A 52 -0.26 -2.70 4.82
N ILE A 53 -0.06 -2.49 6.14
CA ILE A 53 0.56 -1.26 6.68
C ILE A 53 1.97 -1.06 6.10
N LYS A 54 2.78 -2.13 6.06
CA LYS A 54 4.14 -2.02 5.53
C LYS A 54 4.15 -1.70 4.02
N ILE A 55 3.25 -2.30 3.24
CA ILE A 55 3.08 -2.02 1.81
C ILE A 55 2.70 -0.55 1.60
N GLU A 56 1.78 -0.02 2.39
CA GLU A 56 1.39 1.39 2.33
C GLU A 56 2.57 2.34 2.60
N ILE A 57 3.31 2.11 3.69
CA ILE A 57 4.47 2.94 4.06
C ILE A 57 5.52 2.96 2.94
N VAL A 58 5.85 1.78 2.39
CA VAL A 58 6.92 1.67 1.39
C VAL A 58 6.46 2.13 0.01
N SER A 59 5.23 1.83 -0.41
CA SER A 59 4.68 2.40 -1.64
C SER A 59 4.64 3.93 -1.60
N GLY A 60 4.30 4.53 -0.45
CA GLY A 60 4.40 5.97 -0.25
C GLY A 60 5.85 6.51 -0.33
N ARG A 61 6.84 5.77 0.18
CA ARG A 61 8.26 6.13 0.03
C ARG A 61 8.73 6.06 -1.43
N ILE A 62 8.30 5.04 -2.16
CA ILE A 62 8.60 4.88 -3.59
C ILE A 62 7.92 6.00 -4.38
N ALA A 63 6.65 6.30 -4.09
CA ALA A 63 5.88 7.36 -4.73
C ALA A 63 6.58 8.72 -4.65
N LYS A 64 7.11 9.09 -3.47
CA LYS A 64 7.89 10.32 -3.27
C LYS A 64 9.13 10.44 -4.18
N LYS A 65 9.68 9.32 -4.65
CA LYS A 65 10.85 9.26 -5.54
C LYS A 65 10.47 9.08 -7.01
N SER A 66 9.18 8.93 -7.31
CA SER A 66 8.68 8.53 -8.63
C SER A 66 8.31 9.69 -9.56
N ASP A 67 8.56 10.93 -9.13
CA ASP A 67 8.22 12.16 -9.87
C ASP A 67 6.72 12.23 -10.25
N GLY A 68 5.85 11.88 -9.30
CA GLY A 68 4.39 11.91 -9.47
C GLY A 68 3.78 10.75 -10.27
N ARG A 69 4.59 9.81 -10.80
CA ARG A 69 4.09 8.65 -11.54
C ARG A 69 3.32 7.66 -10.67
N LEU A 70 3.76 7.47 -9.43
CA LEU A 70 3.19 6.53 -8.47
C LEU A 70 2.58 7.28 -7.29
N ASP A 71 1.58 6.65 -6.66
CA ASP A 71 1.04 7.07 -5.38
C ASP A 71 1.07 5.92 -4.37
N LEU A 72 0.77 6.20 -3.11
CA LEU A 72 0.69 5.19 -2.07
C LEU A 72 -0.46 4.21 -2.32
N VAL A 73 -0.23 2.96 -1.94
CA VAL A 73 -1.24 1.90 -1.95
C VAL A 73 -1.90 1.83 -0.58
N PRO A 74 -3.19 2.17 -0.45
CA PRO A 74 -3.87 2.17 0.85
C PRO A 74 -3.89 0.77 1.46
N ARG A 75 -3.57 0.65 2.74
CA ARG A 75 -3.58 -0.66 3.43
C ARG A 75 -4.97 -1.31 3.44
N GLU A 76 -6.03 -0.51 3.45
CA GLU A 76 -7.40 -0.99 3.51
C GLU A 76 -7.79 -1.77 2.24
N SER A 77 -7.16 -1.49 1.09
CA SER A 77 -7.45 -2.20 -0.17
C SER A 77 -6.79 -3.59 -0.26
N LEU A 78 -5.87 -3.90 0.66
CA LEU A 78 -5.04 -5.11 0.62
C LEU A 78 -5.53 -6.24 1.53
N VAL A 79 -6.47 -5.95 2.44
CA VAL A 79 -6.97 -6.90 3.44
C VAL A 79 -8.38 -7.38 3.09
N ARG A 80 -8.79 -8.51 3.68
CA ARG A 80 -10.15 -9.03 3.50
C ARG A 80 -11.20 -8.20 4.24
N TYR A 81 -10.82 -7.69 5.42
CA TYR A 81 -11.69 -7.00 6.37
C TYR A 81 -11.07 -5.63 6.67
N PRO A 82 -11.30 -4.58 5.86
CA PRO A 82 -10.71 -3.26 6.04
C PRO A 82 -11.10 -2.56 7.34
N GLU A 83 -12.22 -2.96 7.95
CA GLU A 83 -12.72 -2.46 9.22
C GLU A 83 -11.72 -2.57 10.38
N ILE A 84 -10.76 -3.49 10.29
CA ILE A 84 -9.68 -3.66 11.27
C ILE A 84 -8.81 -2.41 11.45
N PHE A 85 -8.86 -1.47 10.50
CA PHE A 85 -8.12 -0.21 10.56
C PHE A 85 -8.96 0.96 11.12
N MET A 86 -10.27 0.80 11.30
CA MET A 86 -11.14 1.87 11.83
C MET A 86 -10.87 2.16 13.31
N ASP A 87 -10.59 1.13 14.11
CA ASP A 87 -10.28 1.30 15.54
C ASP A 87 -8.94 2.01 15.76
N ILE A 88 -7.96 1.80 14.87
CA ILE A 88 -6.64 2.45 14.97
C ILE A 88 -6.76 3.95 14.73
N ASN A 89 -7.53 4.37 13.73
CA ASN A 89 -7.71 5.80 13.43
C ASN A 89 -8.46 6.51 14.56
N LYS A 90 -9.43 5.83 15.19
CA LYS A 90 -10.15 6.35 16.35
C LYS A 90 -9.23 6.55 17.56
N ILE A 91 -8.39 5.56 17.86
CA ILE A 91 -7.40 5.66 18.95
C ILE A 91 -6.42 6.80 18.69
N ILE A 92 -5.90 6.95 17.46
CA ILE A 92 -4.96 8.04 17.14
C ILE A 92 -5.62 9.41 17.31
N SER A 93 -6.89 9.56 16.91
CA SER A 93 -7.65 10.83 17.07
C SER A 93 -8.06 11.15 18.51
N GLU A 94 -8.04 10.17 19.41
CA GLU A 94 -8.33 10.36 20.84
C GLU A 94 -7.06 10.65 21.65
N VAL A 95 -5.89 10.32 21.10
CA VAL A 95 -4.58 10.47 21.77
C VAL A 95 -3.80 11.69 21.27
N PHE A 96 -4.08 12.18 20.06
CA PHE A 96 -3.46 13.36 19.44
C PHE A 96 -4.51 14.33 18.91
#